data_AF-A0A358A423-F1
#
_entry.id   AF-A0A358A423-F1
#
_cell.length_a   1.000
_cell.length_b   1.000
_cell.length_c   1.000
_cell.angle_alpha   90.00
_cell.angle_beta   90.00
_cell.angle_gamma   90.00
#
_symmetry.space_group_name_H-M   'P 1'
#
loop_
_entity.id
_entity.type
_entity.pdbx_description
1 polymer ?
#
loop_
_entity_poly.entity_id
_entity_poly.type
_entity_poly.pdbx_seq_one_letter_code
_entity_poly.pdbx_strand_id
1 'polypeptide(L)' 'PATGLSVVVSGRASFELVHKAWAAGFRALVAVSAPTALAVATAERAGLQLAGFARNGSLEIYVDA' A
#
# COMPACT_ATOMS: atom_id res chain seq x y z
N PRO A 1 -15.20 0.86 9.11
CA PRO A 1 -14.40 0.88 7.87
C PRO A 1 -13.40 2.05 7.90
N ALA A 2 -12.15 1.83 7.49
CA ALA A 2 -11.09 2.85 7.50
C ALA A 2 -11.08 3.73 6.22
N THR A 3 -12.25 3.94 5.60
CA THR A 3 -12.41 4.47 4.23
C THR A 3 -11.87 5.89 4.00
N GLY A 4 -11.65 6.66 5.06
CA GLY A 4 -11.01 7.98 5.00
C GLY A 4 -9.55 7.99 5.47
N LEU A 5 -8.94 6.82 5.68
CA LEU A 5 -7.60 6.68 6.27
C LEU A 5 -6.65 5.93 5.32
N SER A 6 -5.37 6.14 5.56
CA SER A 6 -4.25 5.39 4.95
C SER A 6 -3.47 4.68 6.05
N VAL A 7 -2.86 3.55 5.71
CA VAL A 7 -1.98 2.80 6.62
C VAL A 7 -0.53 2.98 6.18
N VAL A 8 0.35 3.26 7.14
CA VAL A 8 1.79 3.40 6.91
C VAL A 8 2.52 2.29 7.66
N VAL A 9 3.45 1.61 6.98
CA VAL A 9 4.25 0.52 7.55
C VAL A 9 5.74 0.80 7.38
N SER A 10 6.54 0.46 8.40
CA SER A 10 8.00 0.64 8.38
C SER A 10 8.74 -0.42 7.56
N GLY A 11 8.10 -1.54 7.25
CA GLY A 11 8.67 -2.65 6.49
C GLY A 11 8.41 -2.58 4.97
N ARG A 12 8.56 -3.73 4.31
CA ARG A 12 8.15 -3.96 2.92
C ARG A 12 6.65 -4.22 2.84
N ALA A 13 6.00 -3.78 1.77
CA ALA A 13 4.63 -4.19 1.48
C ALA A 13 4.60 -5.61 0.88
N SER A 14 4.05 -6.56 1.62
CA SER A 14 3.72 -7.90 1.14
C SER A 14 2.29 -7.96 0.60
N PHE A 15 1.98 -9.01 -0.18
CA PHE A 15 0.61 -9.22 -0.66
C PHE A 15 -0.39 -9.33 0.51
N GLU A 16 0.00 -9.97 1.61
CA GLU A 16 -0.86 -10.12 2.79
C GLU A 16 -1.18 -8.78 3.44
N LEU A 17 -0.21 -7.86 3.48
CA LEU A 17 -0.43 -6.51 4.02
C LEU A 17 -1.38 -5.71 3.14
N VAL A 18 -1.21 -5.78 1.81
CA VAL A 18 -2.14 -5.15 0.85
C VAL A 18 -3.55 -5.72 1.02
N HIS A 19 -3.69 -7.05 1.11
CA HIS A 19 -4.98 -7.69 1.29
C HIS A 19 -5.65 -7.28 2.62
N LYS A 20 -4.90 -7.24 3.71
CA LYS A 20 -5.40 -6.78 5.02
C LYS A 20 -5.82 -5.31 4.98
N ALA A 21 -5.04 -4.46 4.32
CA ALA A 21 -5.36 -3.03 4.20
C ALA A 21 -6.65 -2.80 3.41
N TRP A 22 -6.79 -3.48 2.27
CA TRP A 22 -8.02 -3.46 1.48
C TRP A 22 -9.22 -4.00 2.27
N ALA A 23 -9.08 -5.15 2.92
CA ALA A 23 -10.16 -5.76 3.70
C ALA A 23 -10.61 -4.89 4.89
N ALA A 24 -9.69 -4.14 5.50
CA ALA A 24 -10.00 -3.15 6.54
C ALA A 24 -10.63 -1.86 5.99
N GLY A 25 -10.66 -1.69 4.66
CA GLY A 25 -11.23 -0.56 3.96
C GLY A 25 -10.34 0.68 3.96
N PHE A 26 -9.02 0.54 4.08
CA PHE A 26 -8.11 1.67 3.89
C PHE A 26 -8.11 2.13 2.42
N ARG A 27 -7.85 3.40 2.19
CA ARG A 27 -7.72 3.96 0.84
C ARG A 27 -6.34 3.73 0.23
N ALA A 28 -5.31 3.76 1.07
CA ALA A 28 -3.92 3.58 0.63
C ALA A 28 -3.09 2.79 1.64
N LEU A 29 -2.10 2.05 1.13
CA LEU A 29 -0.99 1.49 1.89
C LEU A 29 0.33 2.15 1.46
N VAL A 30 1.07 2.67 2.44
CA VAL A 30 2.38 3.31 2.23
C VAL A 30 3.45 2.53 2.99
N ALA A 31 4.48 2.08 2.29
CA ALA A 31 5.61 1.36 2.87
C ALA A 31 6.91 2.17 2.80
N VAL A 32 7.69 2.14 3.88
CA VAL A 32 9.04 2.75 3.90
C VAL A 32 10.02 2.02 2.98
N SER A 33 9.79 0.71 2.73
CA SER A 33 10.62 -0.11 1.84
C SER A 33 9.90 -0.49 0.54
N ALA A 34 10.58 -1.22 -0.35
CA ALA A 34 10.02 -1.70 -1.60
C ALA A 34 8.79 -2.62 -1.40
N PRO A 35 7.73 -2.49 -2.23
CA PRO A 35 6.71 -3.51 -2.35
C PRO A 35 7.21 -4.74 -3.14
N THR A 36 6.57 -5.89 -2.96
CA THR A 36 6.81 -7.04 -3.85
C THR A 36 5.96 -6.93 -5.12
N ALA A 37 6.38 -7.57 -6.22
CA ALA A 37 5.58 -7.60 -7.46
C ALA A 37 4.15 -8.13 -7.23
N LEU A 38 4.01 -9.16 -6.38
CA LEU A 38 2.70 -9.70 -6.02
C LEU A 38 1.87 -8.69 -5.20
N ALA A 39 2.50 -7.88 -4.35
CA ALA A 39 1.80 -6.83 -3.61
C ALA A 39 1.23 -5.77 -4.57
N VAL A 40 2.02 -5.35 -5.57
CA VAL A 40 1.58 -4.41 -6.62
C VAL A 40 0.38 -4.97 -7.39
N ALA A 41 0.50 -6.20 -7.92
CA ALA A 41 -0.61 -6.84 -8.63
C ALA A 41 -1.86 -7.03 -7.76
N THR A 42 -1.69 -7.27 -6.46
CA THR A 42 -2.81 -7.37 -5.51
C THR A 42 -3.48 -6.01 -5.31
N ALA A 43 -2.69 -4.94 -5.18
CA ALA A 43 -3.19 -3.58 -4.99
C ALA A 43 -3.98 -3.08 -6.20
N GLU A 44 -3.49 -3.33 -7.42
CA GLU A 44 -4.21 -3.00 -8.66
C GLU A 44 -5.58 -3.70 -8.71
N ARG A 45 -5.61 -5.02 -8.46
CA ARG A 45 -6.86 -5.80 -8.48
C ARG A 45 -7.84 -5.37 -7.39
N ALA A 46 -7.31 -4.87 -6.26
CA ALA A 46 -8.10 -4.45 -5.12
C ALA A 46 -8.61 -3.00 -5.24
N GLY A 47 -8.08 -2.20 -6.18
CA GLY A 47 -8.33 -0.76 -6.24
C GLY A 47 -7.77 -0.03 -5.01
N LEU A 48 -6.65 -0.49 -4.48
CA LEU A 48 -5.98 0.10 -3.32
C LEU A 48 -4.75 0.88 -3.80
N GLN A 49 -4.62 2.16 -3.41
CA GLN A 49 -3.40 2.91 -3.69
C GLN A 49 -2.21 2.30 -2.95
N LEU A 50 -1.08 2.15 -3.64
CA LEU A 50 0.13 1.56 -3.07
C LEU A 50 1.34 2.44 -3.36
N ALA A 51 2.02 2.84 -2.28
CA ALA A 51 3.28 3.57 -2.35
C ALA A 51 4.40 2.83 -1.60
N GLY A 52 5.62 2.93 -2.11
CA GLY A 52 6.83 2.37 -1.53
C GLY A 52 7.93 3.41 -1.38
N PHE A 53 9.04 3.01 -0.77
CA PHE A 53 10.21 3.87 -0.54
C PHE A 53 9.88 5.21 0.14
N ALA A 54 8.87 5.23 1.01
CA ALA A 54 8.45 6.44 1.72
C ALA A 54 9.52 6.88 2.73
N ARG A 55 10.25 7.95 2.40
CA ARG A 55 11.31 8.53 3.24
C ARG A 55 11.59 9.98 2.85
N ASN A 56 12.04 10.78 3.82
CA ASN A 56 12.52 12.15 3.60
C ASN A 56 11.51 13.04 2.83
N GLY A 57 10.21 12.93 3.13
CA GLY A 57 9.16 13.71 2.47
C GLY A 57 8.86 13.28 1.03
N SER A 58 9.37 12.13 0.58
CA SER A 58 9.14 11.56 -0.75
C SER A 58 8.65 10.12 -0.65
N LEU A 59 7.98 9.63 -1.71
CA LEU A 59 7.58 8.24 -1.90
C LEU A 59 7.49 7.95 -3.41
N GLU A 60 7.44 6.67 -3.77
CA GLU A 60 7.19 6.22 -5.12
C GLU A 60 5.81 5.56 -5.18
N ILE A 61 4.97 5.99 -6.13
CA ILE A 61 3.64 5.43 -6.34
C ILE A 61 3.75 4.23 -7.28
N TYR A 62 3.28 3.07 -6.83
CA TYR A 62 3.25 1.83 -7.62
C TYR A 62 1.86 1.56 -8.20
N VAL A 63 0.80 1.95 -7.48
CA VAL A 63 -0.58 1.85 -7.92
C VAL A 63 -1.31 3.13 -7.54
N ASP A 64 -1.92 3.79 -8.53
CA ASP A 64 -2.77 4.96 -8.36
C ASP A 64 -4.20 4.60 -8.80
N ALA A 65 -5.04 4.27 -7.82
CA ALA A 65 -6.41 3.79 -7.96
C ALA A 65 -7.42 4.77 -7.35
#